data_AF-A0A6P8IWP4-F1
#
_entry.id   AF-A0A6P8IWP4-F1
#
_cell.length_a   1.000
_cell.length_b   1.000
_cell.length_c   1.000
_cell.angle_alpha   90.00
_cell.angle_beta   90.00
_cell.angle_gamma   90.00
#
_symmetry.space_group_name_H-M   'P 1'
#
loop_
_entity.id
_entity.type
_entity.pdbx_description
1 polymer ?
#
loop_
_entity_poly.entity_id
_entity_poly.type
_entity_poly.pdbx_seq_one_letter_code
_entity_poly.pdbx_strand_id
1 'polypeptide(L)'
;MSGSSLKFEVDASGRPYATMAHDEATKNHPGGINDINSSEKKARMYETDYPNDGYKALRLYLSKTNPNCESLFQYPKRNWSPTDDMWYENRPVGVNKLNGIMKEISKEAKLSRLYTNHSVRATSITVMSNAGIPNRHIMAISGHRNEQSLAHYNTRPSTEQLHHCSETLCCPKVSLPQAKRLSRLLFI
;
A
#
# COMPACT_ATOMS: atom_id res chain seq x y z
N MET A 1 -9.21 -9.19 10.83
CA MET A 1 -9.39 -7.78 10.49
C MET A 1 -10.78 -7.29 10.77
N SER A 2 -10.88 -6.52 11.85
CA SER A 2 -12.10 -5.81 12.25
C SER A 2 -12.12 -4.41 11.67
N GLY A 3 -13.30 -3.86 11.38
CA GLY A 3 -13.47 -2.45 11.02
C GLY A 3 -12.97 -1.50 12.12
N SER A 4 -13.07 -1.93 13.39
CA SER A 4 -12.59 -1.18 14.56
C SER A 4 -11.06 -1.17 14.71
N SER A 5 -10.33 -1.97 13.92
CA SER A 5 -8.87 -2.03 13.95
C SER A 5 -8.21 -0.87 13.19
N LEU A 6 -8.97 -0.04 12.46
CA LEU A 6 -8.45 1.10 11.71
C LEU A 6 -8.66 2.41 12.50
N LYS A 7 -7.65 3.27 12.51
CA LYS A 7 -7.68 4.61 13.10
C LYS A 7 -7.43 5.66 12.03
N PHE A 8 -8.12 6.79 12.18
CA PHE A 8 -7.93 7.99 11.38
C PHE A 8 -7.32 9.07 12.26
N GLU A 9 -6.13 9.54 11.89
CA GLU A 9 -5.34 10.48 12.67
C GLU A 9 -4.83 11.61 11.76
N VAL A 10 -4.21 12.62 12.38
CA VAL A 10 -3.61 13.76 11.69
C VAL A 10 -2.17 13.89 12.18
N ASP A 11 -1.23 14.07 11.25
CA ASP A 11 0.18 14.24 11.63
C ASP A 11 0.48 15.67 12.13
N ALA A 12 1.71 15.90 12.58
CA ALA A 12 2.14 17.21 13.07
C ALA A 12 2.08 18.33 12.02
N SER A 13 2.00 17.98 10.73
CA SER A 13 1.84 18.93 9.63
C SER A 13 0.38 19.17 9.23
N GLY A 14 -0.57 18.59 9.96
CA GLY A 14 -2.00 18.72 9.67
C GLY A 14 -2.52 17.79 8.58
N ARG A 15 -1.73 16.79 8.15
CA ARG A 15 -2.14 15.86 7.07
C ARG A 15 -2.87 14.65 7.62
N PRO A 16 -4.11 14.38 7.16
CA PRO A 16 -4.86 13.20 7.58
C PRO A 16 -4.26 11.90 7.06
N TYR A 17 -4.29 10.85 7.87
CA TYR A 17 -3.90 9.49 7.47
C TYR A 17 -4.69 8.41 8.21
N ALA A 18 -4.76 7.24 7.60
CA ALA A 18 -5.29 6.02 8.21
C ALA A 18 -4.13 5.09 8.62
N THR A 19 -4.27 4.43 9.77
CA THR A 19 -3.29 3.48 10.32
C THR A 19 -3.99 2.33 11.04
N MET A 20 -3.28 1.22 11.27
CA MET A 20 -3.78 0.14 12.12
C MET A 20 -3.63 0.50 13.61
N ALA A 21 -4.64 0.13 14.41
CA ALA A 21 -4.72 0.36 15.85
C ALA A 21 -3.84 -0.58 16.69
N HIS A 22 -3.66 -1.81 16.20
CA HIS A 22 -2.90 -2.88 16.82
C HIS A 22 -2.34 -3.82 15.74
N ASP A 23 -1.26 -4.54 16.07
CA ASP A 23 -0.74 -5.62 15.23
C ASP A 23 -1.74 -6.79 15.29
N GLU A 24 -2.46 -7.06 14.21
CA GLU A 24 -3.33 -8.23 14.15
C GLU A 24 -2.49 -9.48 13.91
N ALA A 25 -2.65 -10.50 14.76
CA ALA A 25 -1.94 -11.77 14.61
C ALA A 25 -2.19 -12.37 13.22
N THR A 26 -1.13 -12.48 12.42
CA THR A 26 -1.19 -13.13 11.11
C THR A 26 -0.88 -14.61 11.26
N LYS A 27 -1.32 -15.45 10.31
CA LYS A 27 -1.08 -16.92 10.30
C LYS A 27 0.41 -17.31 10.47
N ASN A 28 1.33 -16.37 10.23
CA ASN A 28 2.79 -16.57 10.35
C ASN A 28 3.43 -15.76 11.51
N HIS A 29 2.64 -15.11 12.37
CA HIS A 29 3.07 -14.36 13.55
C HIS A 29 2.07 -14.56 14.71
N PRO A 30 2.25 -15.61 15.52
CA PRO A 30 1.40 -15.88 16.68
C PRO A 30 1.72 -15.05 17.92
N GLY A 31 2.62 -14.05 17.87
CA GLY A 31 2.93 -13.18 19.01
C GLY A 31 4.00 -13.75 19.96
N GLY A 32 5.08 -14.32 19.41
CA GLY A 32 6.17 -14.93 20.17
C GLY A 32 7.37 -14.00 20.42
N ILE A 33 8.25 -14.37 21.35
CA ILE A 33 9.44 -13.60 21.79
C ILE A 33 10.45 -13.38 20.63
N ASN A 34 10.35 -14.18 19.56
CA ASN A 34 11.14 -14.06 18.34
C ASN A 34 10.43 -13.25 17.22
N ASP A 35 9.28 -12.63 17.50
CA ASP A 35 8.62 -11.80 16.52
C ASP A 35 9.43 -10.53 16.29
N ILE A 36 9.99 -10.43 15.08
CA ILE A 36 10.59 -9.22 14.54
C ILE A 36 9.53 -8.12 14.64
N ASN A 37 9.86 -7.00 15.27
CA ASN A 37 9.01 -5.80 15.37
C ASN A 37 8.20 -5.63 14.08
N SER A 38 6.87 -5.72 14.17
CA SER A 38 6.01 -5.56 12.99
C SER A 38 6.36 -4.21 12.36
N SER A 39 6.64 -4.23 11.07
CA SER A 39 6.75 -3.00 10.29
C SER A 39 5.38 -2.33 10.09
N GLU A 40 4.30 -3.04 10.45
CA GLU A 40 2.90 -2.57 10.44
C GLU A 40 2.73 -1.29 11.28
N LYS A 41 3.52 -1.11 12.36
CA LYS A 41 3.52 0.14 13.15
C LYS A 41 3.88 1.41 12.38
N LYS A 42 4.39 1.32 11.15
CA LYS A 42 4.75 2.48 10.32
C LYS A 42 3.92 2.63 9.05
N ALA A 43 3.08 1.67 8.70
CA ALA A 43 2.28 1.75 7.49
C ALA A 43 1.14 2.76 7.69
N ARG A 44 1.15 3.84 6.90
CA ARG A 44 0.12 4.87 6.89
C ARG A 44 -0.40 5.05 5.49
N MET A 45 -1.72 5.22 5.37
CA MET A 45 -2.36 5.65 4.14
C MET A 45 -2.77 7.11 4.30
N TYR A 46 -1.99 8.02 3.72
CA TYR A 46 -2.28 9.46 3.77
C TYR A 46 -3.41 9.83 2.80
N GLU A 47 -4.16 10.86 3.16
CA GLU A 47 -5.06 11.54 2.23
C GLU A 47 -4.27 12.22 1.11
N THR A 48 -4.79 12.07 -0.10
CA THR A 48 -4.27 12.71 -1.31
C THR A 48 -5.36 13.47 -2.06
N ASP A 49 -4.93 14.35 -2.96
CA ASP A 49 -5.81 15.13 -3.82
C ASP A 49 -6.23 14.38 -5.10
N TYR A 50 -5.82 13.12 -5.25
CA TYR A 50 -6.15 12.34 -6.44
C TYR A 50 -7.63 11.93 -6.45
N PRO A 51 -8.28 11.87 -7.64
CA PRO A 51 -9.68 11.45 -7.74
C PRO A 51 -9.96 10.04 -7.19
N ASN A 52 -8.98 9.15 -7.29
CA ASN A 52 -9.05 7.76 -6.82
C ASN A 52 -8.29 7.58 -5.50
N ASP A 53 -8.45 8.52 -4.57
CA ASP A 53 -7.76 8.51 -3.28
C ASP A 53 -8.22 7.36 -2.38
N GLY A 54 -7.26 6.52 -1.98
CA GLY A 54 -7.53 5.34 -1.15
C GLY A 54 -8.03 5.67 0.25
N TYR A 55 -7.59 6.81 0.81
CA TYR A 55 -8.02 7.25 2.14
C TYR A 55 -9.50 7.62 2.16
N LYS A 56 -9.95 8.46 1.23
CA LYS A 56 -11.36 8.84 1.06
C LYS A 56 -12.23 7.63 0.75
N ALA A 57 -11.75 6.73 -0.12
CA ALA A 57 -12.45 5.49 -0.44
C ALA A 57 -12.63 4.58 0.80
N LEU A 58 -11.57 4.41 1.61
CA LEU A 58 -11.66 3.61 2.85
C LEU A 58 -12.59 4.27 3.88
N ARG A 59 -12.52 5.59 4.03
CA ARG A 59 -13.40 6.33 4.95
C ARG A 59 -14.87 6.19 4.55
N LEU A 60 -15.17 6.33 3.26
CA LEU A 60 -16.50 6.11 2.72
C LEU A 60 -16.95 4.66 2.95
N TYR A 61 -16.10 3.68 2.64
CA TYR A 61 -16.38 2.27 2.87
C TYR A 61 -16.83 2.01 4.31
N LEU A 62 -16.01 2.40 5.29
CA LEU A 62 -16.29 2.21 6.71
C LEU A 62 -17.59 2.90 7.13
N SER A 63 -17.87 4.11 6.63
CA SER A 63 -19.11 4.83 6.94
C SER A 63 -20.38 4.11 6.48
N LYS A 64 -20.27 3.19 5.52
CA LYS A 64 -21.39 2.43 4.95
C LYS A 64 -21.46 0.98 5.47
N THR A 65 -20.49 0.54 6.27
CA THR A 65 -20.47 -0.81 6.85
C THR A 65 -21.57 -1.01 7.88
N ASN A 66 -21.95 -2.27 8.10
CA ASN A 66 -22.88 -2.63 9.16
C ASN A 66 -22.16 -2.66 10.51
N PRO A 67 -22.58 -1.84 11.51
CA PRO A 67 -21.90 -1.76 12.80
C PRO A 67 -22.03 -3.05 13.63
N ASN A 68 -23.02 -3.91 13.32
CA ASN A 68 -23.21 -5.18 14.02
C ASN A 68 -22.31 -6.31 13.48
N CYS A 69 -21.53 -6.04 12.43
CA CYS A 69 -20.58 -7.01 11.88
C CYS A 69 -19.16 -6.57 12.20
N GLU A 70 -18.45 -7.36 13.00
CA GLU A 70 -17.07 -7.06 13.37
C GLU A 70 -16.13 -7.14 12.16
N SER A 71 -16.41 -8.02 11.19
CA SER A 71 -15.52 -8.20 10.04
C SER A 71 -15.46 -6.95 9.18
N LEU A 72 -14.23 -6.56 8.79
CA LEU A 72 -14.04 -5.42 7.89
C LEU A 72 -14.75 -5.67 6.55
N PHE A 73 -14.59 -6.85 5.96
CA PHE A 73 -15.16 -7.16 4.66
C PHE A 73 -16.52 -7.83 4.80
N GLN A 74 -17.55 -7.11 4.36
CA GLN A 74 -18.95 -7.52 4.49
C GLN A 74 -19.61 -7.71 3.12
N TYR A 75 -20.65 -8.54 3.05
CA TYR A 75 -21.43 -8.69 1.82
C TYR A 75 -22.24 -7.41 1.57
N PRO A 76 -22.28 -6.88 0.33
CA PRO A 76 -23.17 -5.78 -0.01
C PRO A 76 -24.62 -6.26 0.06
N LYS A 77 -25.53 -5.37 0.49
CA LYS A 77 -26.97 -5.61 0.41
C LYS A 77 -27.37 -5.80 -1.05
N ARG A 78 -28.36 -6.66 -1.31
CA ARG A 78 -28.86 -6.90 -2.68
C ARG A 78 -29.42 -5.65 -3.36
N ASN A 79 -30.15 -4.83 -2.60
CA ASN A 79 -30.86 -3.64 -3.10
C ASN A 79 -30.38 -2.39 -2.35
N TRP A 80 -29.10 -2.07 -2.42
CA TRP A 80 -28.56 -0.84 -1.83
C TRP A 80 -28.75 0.36 -2.77
N SER A 81 -28.87 1.55 -2.18
CA SER A 81 -28.87 2.84 -2.87
C SER A 81 -27.67 3.70 -2.42
N PRO A 82 -27.10 4.55 -3.29
CA PRO A 82 -26.06 5.50 -2.90
C PRO A 82 -26.46 6.43 -1.73
N THR A 83 -27.76 6.70 -1.58
CA THR A 83 -28.31 7.52 -0.50
C THR A 83 -28.48 6.77 0.82
N ASP A 84 -28.38 5.44 0.82
CA ASP A 84 -28.56 4.65 2.04
C ASP A 84 -27.42 4.93 3.02
N ASP A 85 -27.76 4.98 4.30
CA ASP A 85 -26.77 5.09 5.38
C ASP A 85 -25.86 3.86 5.45
N MET A 86 -26.38 2.68 5.07
CA MET A 86 -25.67 1.41 5.18
C MET A 86 -25.82 0.59 3.90
N TRP A 87 -24.69 0.25 3.27
CA TRP A 87 -24.65 -0.53 2.02
C TRP A 87 -24.39 -2.01 2.25
N TYR A 88 -23.88 -2.39 3.43
CA TYR A 88 -23.45 -3.76 3.72
C TYR A 88 -24.39 -4.48 4.70
N GLU A 89 -24.42 -5.80 4.60
CA GLU A 89 -25.18 -6.70 5.47
C GLU A 89 -24.37 -7.04 6.72
N ASN A 90 -25.05 -7.50 7.78
CA ASN A 90 -24.37 -8.11 8.93
C ASN A 90 -23.88 -9.53 8.57
N ARG A 91 -22.98 -9.62 7.60
CA ARG A 91 -22.51 -10.89 7.05
C ARG A 91 -21.05 -10.76 6.57
N PRO A 92 -20.11 -11.48 7.19
CA PRO A 92 -18.71 -11.42 6.79
C PRO A 92 -18.45 -12.13 5.47
N VAL A 93 -17.49 -11.64 4.69
CA VAL A 93 -16.98 -12.29 3.48
C VAL A 93 -15.83 -13.22 3.83
N GLY A 94 -15.94 -14.49 3.44
CA GLY A 94 -14.89 -15.49 3.68
C GLY A 94 -13.64 -15.30 2.81
N VAL A 95 -12.48 -15.71 3.31
CA VAL A 95 -11.16 -15.59 2.65
C VAL A 95 -11.15 -16.15 1.22
N ASN A 96 -11.80 -17.28 0.97
CA ASN A 96 -11.85 -17.88 -0.37
C ASN A 96 -12.56 -16.97 -1.39
N LYS A 97 -13.62 -16.28 -0.95
CA LYS A 97 -14.32 -15.31 -1.79
C LYS A 97 -13.46 -14.07 -2.00
N LEU A 98 -12.86 -13.53 -0.94
CA LEU A 98 -11.93 -12.39 -1.00
C LEU A 98 -10.77 -12.65 -1.98
N ASN A 99 -10.21 -13.86 -1.99
CA ASN A 99 -9.16 -14.26 -2.93
C ASN A 99 -9.60 -14.21 -4.41
N GLY A 100 -10.90 -14.36 -4.67
CA GLY A 100 -11.49 -14.32 -6.01
C GLY A 100 -12.00 -12.95 -6.45
N ILE A 101 -12.15 -11.97 -5.54
CA ILE A 101 -12.83 -10.70 -5.83
C ILE A 101 -12.19 -9.96 -7.01
N MET A 102 -10.86 -9.82 -7.05
CA MET A 102 -10.22 -9.08 -8.14
C MET A 102 -10.45 -9.74 -9.51
N LYS A 103 -10.54 -11.08 -9.54
CA LYS A 103 -10.86 -11.84 -10.75
C LYS A 103 -12.29 -11.59 -11.20
N GLU A 104 -13.24 -11.55 -10.26
CA GLU A 104 -14.63 -11.21 -10.52
C GLU A 104 -14.80 -9.77 -11.01
N ILE A 105 -14.16 -8.80 -10.35
CA ILE A 105 -14.15 -7.39 -10.78
C ILE A 105 -13.59 -7.27 -12.19
N SER A 106 -12.45 -7.91 -12.47
CA SER A 106 -11.83 -7.87 -13.80
C SER A 106 -12.75 -8.41 -14.89
N LYS A 107 -13.48 -9.49 -14.59
CA LYS A 107 -14.44 -10.11 -15.50
C LYS A 107 -15.63 -9.18 -15.76
N GLU A 108 -16.20 -8.60 -14.70
CA GLU A 108 -17.38 -7.74 -14.81
C GLU A 108 -17.06 -6.42 -15.50
N ALA A 109 -15.90 -5.84 -15.21
CA ALA A 109 -15.39 -4.64 -15.88
C ALA A 109 -14.90 -4.90 -17.32
N LYS A 110 -14.99 -6.15 -17.81
CA LYS A 110 -14.58 -6.57 -19.17
C LYS A 110 -13.16 -6.14 -19.53
N LEU A 111 -12.24 -6.29 -18.57
CA LEU A 111 -10.84 -5.95 -18.81
C LEU A 111 -10.19 -6.92 -19.81
N SER A 112 -9.11 -6.47 -20.45
CA SER A 112 -8.35 -7.26 -21.44
C SER A 112 -7.74 -8.56 -20.89
N ARG A 113 -7.60 -8.67 -19.56
CA ARG A 113 -7.17 -9.87 -18.85
C ARG A 113 -7.79 -9.93 -17.46
N LEU A 114 -7.81 -11.13 -16.91
CA LEU A 114 -8.24 -11.35 -15.53
C LEU A 114 -7.10 -11.08 -14.56
N TYR A 115 -7.25 -10.04 -13.74
CA TYR A 115 -6.29 -9.73 -12.68
C TYR A 115 -6.66 -10.46 -11.40
N THR A 116 -5.67 -10.76 -10.57
CA THR A 116 -5.84 -11.38 -9.26
C THR A 116 -5.35 -10.46 -8.16
N ASN A 117 -5.63 -10.79 -6.90
CA ASN A 117 -5.07 -10.06 -5.75
C ASN A 117 -3.53 -10.02 -5.80
N HIS A 118 -2.90 -11.08 -6.32
CA HIS A 118 -1.46 -11.12 -6.54
C HIS A 118 -1.02 -10.09 -7.61
N SER A 119 -1.79 -9.89 -8.68
CA SER A 119 -1.49 -8.87 -9.69
C SER A 119 -1.51 -7.45 -9.11
N VAL A 120 -2.45 -7.15 -8.21
CA VAL A 120 -2.50 -5.85 -7.53
C VAL A 120 -1.26 -5.66 -6.67
N ARG A 121 -0.92 -6.65 -5.85
CA ARG A 121 0.28 -6.63 -5.00
C ARG A 121 1.56 -6.45 -5.82
N ALA A 122 1.72 -7.20 -6.91
CA ALA A 122 2.84 -7.10 -7.81
C ALA A 122 2.97 -5.68 -8.40
N THR A 123 1.85 -5.13 -8.88
CA THR A 123 1.81 -3.78 -9.46
C THR A 123 2.21 -2.73 -8.43
N SER A 124 1.67 -2.79 -7.21
CA SER A 124 2.04 -1.85 -6.14
C SER A 124 3.54 -1.87 -5.82
N ILE A 125 4.15 -3.06 -5.79
CA ILE A 125 5.59 -3.22 -5.55
C ILE A 125 6.41 -2.61 -6.68
N THR A 126 6.08 -2.94 -7.93
CA THR A 126 6.76 -2.40 -9.11
C THR A 126 6.63 -0.87 -9.17
N VAL A 127 5.44 -0.32 -8.90
CA VAL A 127 5.23 1.14 -8.87
C VAL A 127 6.09 1.80 -7.79
N MET A 128 6.12 1.26 -6.57
CA MET A 128 6.98 1.78 -5.50
C MET A 128 8.46 1.71 -5.87
N SER A 129 8.91 0.61 -6.49
CA SER A 129 10.30 0.47 -6.92
C SER A 129 10.67 1.47 -8.01
N ASN A 130 9.83 1.61 -9.04
CA ASN A 130 10.04 2.57 -10.12
C ASN A 130 10.11 4.01 -9.60
N ALA A 131 9.31 4.35 -8.58
CA ALA A 131 9.38 5.63 -7.87
C ALA A 131 10.64 5.81 -6.99
N GLY A 132 11.57 4.84 -7.00
CA GLY A 132 12.83 4.89 -6.27
C GLY A 132 12.69 4.60 -4.77
N ILE A 133 11.57 4.07 -4.30
CA ILE A 133 11.40 3.73 -2.88
C ILE A 133 12.36 2.58 -2.53
N PRO A 134 13.22 2.73 -1.50
CA PRO A 134 14.15 1.67 -1.12
C PRO A 134 13.46 0.35 -0.78
N ASN A 135 14.04 -0.77 -1.21
CA ASN A 135 13.49 -2.12 -1.01
C ASN A 135 13.12 -2.41 0.44
N ARG A 136 13.91 -1.96 1.42
CA ARG A 136 13.60 -2.10 2.85
C ARG A 136 12.22 -1.52 3.24
N HIS A 137 11.82 -0.39 2.63
CA HIS A 137 10.54 0.26 2.90
C HIS A 137 9.41 -0.44 2.17
N ILE A 138 9.66 -0.88 0.92
CA ILE A 138 8.71 -1.71 0.16
C ILE A 138 8.43 -3.01 0.89
N MET A 139 9.46 -3.69 1.41
CA MET A 139 9.34 -4.91 2.19
C MET A 139 8.49 -4.69 3.45
N ALA A 140 8.75 -3.61 4.17
CA ALA A 140 7.98 -3.21 5.35
C ALA A 140 6.48 -3.01 5.02
N ILE A 141 6.16 -2.25 3.97
CA ILE A 141 4.78 -1.96 3.57
C ILE A 141 4.07 -3.20 3.02
N SER A 142 4.77 -3.99 2.22
CA SER A 142 4.20 -5.18 1.60
C SER A 142 4.17 -6.39 2.53
N GLY A 143 4.99 -6.43 3.59
CA GLY A 143 5.12 -7.60 4.46
C GLY A 143 6.02 -8.71 3.88
N HIS A 144 6.95 -8.38 2.98
CA HIS A 144 7.96 -9.34 2.53
C HIS A 144 9.10 -9.45 3.54
N ARG A 145 9.55 -10.68 3.83
CA ARG A 145 10.64 -10.95 4.78
C ARG A 145 12.02 -10.85 4.17
N ASN A 146 12.11 -10.99 2.85
CA ASN A 146 13.39 -11.07 2.15
C ASN A 146 13.39 -10.20 0.89
N GLU A 147 14.46 -9.45 0.67
CA GLU A 147 14.68 -8.65 -0.52
C GLU A 147 14.74 -9.49 -1.80
N GLN A 148 15.25 -10.73 -1.74
CA GLN A 148 15.22 -11.63 -2.90
C GLN A 148 13.80 -11.93 -3.39
N SER A 149 12.79 -11.89 -2.49
CA SER A 149 11.39 -12.04 -2.90
C SER A 149 10.85 -10.84 -3.69
N LEU A 150 11.56 -9.70 -3.66
CA LEU A 150 11.26 -8.52 -4.47
C LEU A 150 11.99 -8.51 -5.82
N ALA A 151 13.05 -9.31 -5.98
CA ALA A 151 13.93 -9.28 -7.15
C ALA A 151 13.17 -9.44 -8.48
N HIS A 152 12.13 -10.30 -8.49
CA HIS A 152 11.31 -10.53 -9.68
C HIS A 152 10.53 -9.30 -10.15
N TYR A 153 10.21 -8.35 -9.25
CA TYR A 153 9.52 -7.10 -9.61
C TYR A 153 10.47 -6.02 -10.13
N ASN A 154 11.78 -6.15 -9.84
CA ASN A 154 12.81 -5.15 -10.11
C ASN A 154 13.86 -5.66 -11.12
N THR A 155 13.53 -6.68 -11.91
CA THR A 155 14.48 -7.35 -12.83
C THR A 155 15.07 -6.41 -13.88
N ARG A 156 14.36 -5.33 -14.22
CA ARG A 156 14.84 -4.30 -15.13
C ARG A 156 14.53 -2.92 -14.55
N PRO A 157 15.51 -2.01 -14.49
CA PRO A 157 15.24 -0.63 -14.11
C PRO A 157 14.32 0.03 -15.13
N SER A 158 13.40 0.84 -14.65
CA SER A 158 12.56 1.70 -15.50
C SER A 158 13.41 2.76 -16.21
N THR A 159 12.88 3.29 -17.32
CA THR A 159 13.52 4.38 -18.06
C THR A 159 13.75 5.60 -17.16
N GLU A 160 12.81 5.93 -16.28
CA GLU A 160 12.95 7.01 -15.30
C GLU A 160 14.11 6.78 -14.34
N GLN A 161 14.27 5.56 -13.82
CA GLN A 161 15.42 5.20 -12.99
C GLN A 161 16.75 5.31 -13.75
N LEU A 162 16.78 4.91 -15.02
CA LEU A 162 17.98 5.07 -15.87
C LEU A 162 18.32 6.55 -16.09
N HIS A 163 17.33 7.40 -16.36
CA HIS A 163 17.54 8.86 -16.44
C HIS A 163 18.03 9.43 -15.11
N HIS A 164 17.43 9.01 -14.00
CA HIS A 164 17.83 9.44 -12.67
C HIS A 164 19.29 9.08 -12.34
N CYS A 165 19.76 7.90 -12.80
CA CYS A 165 21.18 7.54 -12.70
C CYS A 165 22.06 8.55 -13.44
N SER A 166 21.73 8.90 -14.68
CA SER A 166 22.47 9.91 -15.46
C SER A 166 22.46 11.28 -14.77
N GLU A 167 21.32 11.73 -14.26
CA GLU A 167 21.20 13.00 -13.52
C GLU A 167 22.05 13.00 -12.26
N THR A 168 22.00 11.92 -11.47
CA THR A 168 22.74 11.79 -10.21
C THR A 168 24.24 11.75 -10.43
N LEU A 169 24.70 11.10 -11.51
CA LEU A 169 26.12 11.07 -11.89
C LEU A 169 26.60 12.44 -12.41
N CYS A 170 25.75 13.16 -13.15
CA CYS A 170 26.08 14.47 -13.73
C CYS A 170 26.03 15.60 -12.68
N CYS A 171 25.12 15.49 -11.71
CA CYS A 171 24.98 16.42 -10.61
C CYS A 171 24.85 15.63 -9.30
N PRO A 172 25.97 15.18 -8.71
CA PRO A 172 25.92 14.55 -7.42
C PRO A 172 25.38 15.60 -6.45
N LYS A 173 24.18 15.38 -5.91
CA LYS A 173 23.61 16.18 -4.82
C LYS A 173 24.43 15.88 -3.56
N VAL A 174 25.63 16.45 -3.53
CA VAL A 174 26.49 16.42 -2.38
C VAL A 174 25.94 17.47 -1.42
N SER A 175 25.10 17.04 -0.47
CA SER A 175 24.92 17.80 0.77
C SER A 175 26.21 17.68 1.58
N LEU A 176 27.27 18.37 1.15
CA LEU A 176 28.44 18.62 1.98
C LEU A 176 28.09 19.80 2.91
N PRO A 177 28.17 19.63 4.24
CA PRO A 177 28.28 20.77 5.13
C PRO A 177 29.57 21.51 4.76
N GLN A 178 29.42 22.77 4.37
CA GLN A 178 30.46 23.81 4.28
C GLN A 178 31.85 23.45 3.70
N ALA A 179 32.13 24.08 2.55
CA ALA A 179 33.43 24.57 2.13
C ALA A 179 34.53 23.53 1.82
N LYS A 180 34.83 23.34 0.54
CA LYS A 180 35.90 24.07 -0.16
C LYS A 180 35.92 23.66 -1.63
N ARG A 181 35.91 24.70 -2.47
CA ARG A 181 36.05 24.67 -3.92
C ARG A 181 37.41 24.09 -4.29
N LEU A 182 37.46 22.92 -4.94
CA LEU A 182 38.60 22.53 -5.77
C LEU A 182 38.08 21.89 -7.06
N SER A 183 38.05 22.74 -8.08
CA SER A 183 38.05 22.39 -9.49
C SER A 183 39.22 21.46 -9.82
N ARG A 184 38.97 20.30 -10.45
CA ARG A 184 39.74 19.81 -11.61
C ARG A 184 39.15 18.52 -12.19
N LEU A 185 38.93 18.58 -13.51
CA LEU A 185 38.93 17.54 -14.55
C LEU A 185 39.13 16.07 -14.14
N LEU A 186 38.36 15.17 -14.74
CA LEU A 186 38.80 14.44 -15.95
C LEU A 186 37.64 13.70 -16.62
N PHE A 187 37.40 14.03 -17.90
CA PHE A 187 36.91 13.10 -18.91
C PHE A 187 38.11 12.27 -19.39
N ILE A 188 38.07 10.94 -19.26
CA ILE A 188 38.40 9.93 -20.29
C ILE A 188 37.50 8.72 -20.00
#